data_AF-B4PK16-F1
#
_entry.id   AF-B4PK16-F1
#
_cell.length_a   1.000
_cell.length_b   1.000
_cell.length_c   1.000
_cell.angle_alpha   90.00
_cell.angle_beta   90.00
_cell.angle_gamma   90.00
#
_symmetry.space_group_name_H-M   'P 1'
#
loop_
_entity.id
_entity.type
_entity.pdbx_description
1 polymer ?
#
loop_
_entity_poly.entity_id
_entity_poly.type
_entity_poly.pdbx_seq_one_letter_code
_entity_poly.pdbx_strand_id
1 'polypeptide(L)'
;MQPAKVLNKLLKEAPKDTKGSKEIEELRKLINELMKPRQGQLLQILKTRMIAATRDDYQDDNQDWWPDYELLTSDWRAITDMNGLLVCAQDALKGLPDDLKAIGENFDYAYSVTKPITIRKKTKNYFLVVELIEDMEDFVTHLSRLCSKNLDERRDLYDLASITKDTGDRIKVKIFDERTFVQLQSRIESLRNYIRDFSALFDVHLESKEEAAFKPLYMLAKPQEPVAIADKVRT
;
A
#
# COMPACT_ATOMS: atom_id res chain seq x y z
N MET A 1 -24.16 4.19 8.57
CA MET A 1 -23.76 5.59 8.33
C MET A 1 -23.19 5.67 6.92
N GLN A 2 -23.79 6.46 6.04
CA GLN A 2 -23.19 6.74 4.73
C GLN A 2 -21.94 7.60 4.95
N PRO A 3 -20.80 7.32 4.28
CA PRO A 3 -19.67 8.22 4.36
C PRO A 3 -20.12 9.57 3.79
N ALA A 4 -19.88 10.64 4.54
CA ALA A 4 -20.15 11.99 4.06
C ALA A 4 -19.45 12.14 2.70
N LYS A 5 -20.22 12.31 1.62
CA LYS A 5 -19.68 12.76 0.34
C LYS A 5 -19.02 14.09 0.63
N VAL A 6 -17.71 14.09 0.84
CA VAL A 6 -16.88 15.29 0.76
C VAL A 6 -16.96 15.69 -0.71
N LEU A 7 -18.00 16.47 -1.02
CA LEU A 7 -18.20 17.04 -2.34
C LEU A 7 -17.06 18.03 -2.49
N ASN A 8 -15.97 17.61 -3.15
CA ASN A 8 -14.76 18.39 -3.26
C ASN A 8 -15.02 19.65 -4.06
N LYS A 9 -15.31 20.73 -3.33
CA LYS A 9 -15.52 22.09 -3.86
C LYS A 9 -14.27 22.66 -4.55
N LEU A 10 -13.15 21.93 -4.51
CA LEU A 10 -11.87 22.34 -5.08
C LEU A 10 -11.91 22.34 -6.62
N LEU A 11 -12.62 21.39 -7.23
CA LEU A 11 -12.65 21.16 -8.68
C LEU A 11 -14.03 20.69 -9.15
N LYS A 12 -15.08 21.48 -8.92
CA LYS A 12 -16.36 21.22 -9.62
C LYS A 12 -16.09 21.12 -11.12
N GLU A 13 -16.75 20.18 -11.81
CA GLU A 13 -16.77 20.12 -13.28
C GLU A 13 -16.90 21.53 -13.84
N ALA A 14 -15.80 22.02 -14.43
CA ALA A 14 -15.82 23.27 -15.15
C ALA A 14 -16.85 23.08 -16.29
N PRO A 15 -17.85 23.97 -16.44
CA PRO A 15 -18.77 23.88 -17.57
C PRO A 15 -17.95 23.76 -18.85
N LYS A 16 -18.35 22.88 -19.78
CA LYS A 16 -17.59 22.54 -21.00
C LYS A 16 -17.13 23.75 -21.84
N ASP A 17 -17.75 24.92 -21.62
CA ASP A 17 -17.49 26.18 -22.33
C ASP A 17 -16.68 27.21 -21.51
N THR A 18 -16.11 26.83 -20.36
CA THR A 18 -15.27 27.74 -19.56
C THR A 18 -13.79 27.68 -19.94
N LYS A 19 -13.11 28.83 -19.86
CA LYS A 19 -11.67 28.95 -20.10
C LYS A 19 -10.92 28.03 -19.12
N GLY A 20 -10.09 27.13 -19.64
CA GLY A 20 -9.35 26.16 -18.84
C GLY A 20 -10.00 24.77 -18.68
N SER A 21 -11.16 24.54 -19.31
CA SER A 21 -11.87 23.25 -19.22
C SER A 21 -11.09 22.09 -19.89
N LYS A 22 -10.30 22.37 -20.93
CA LYS A 22 -9.50 21.35 -21.62
C LYS A 22 -8.32 20.89 -20.76
N GLU A 23 -7.67 21.84 -20.12
CA GLU A 23 -6.49 21.62 -19.28
C GLU A 23 -6.88 20.82 -18.01
N ILE A 24 -8.05 21.10 -17.43
CA ILE A 24 -8.61 20.28 -16.33
C ILE A 24 -8.90 18.84 -16.81
N GLU A 25 -9.43 18.67 -18.02
CA GLU A 25 -9.71 17.35 -18.58
C GLU A 25 -8.42 16.56 -18.87
N GLU A 26 -7.38 17.23 -19.35
CA GLU A 26 -6.05 16.64 -19.54
C GLU A 26 -5.43 16.21 -18.21
N LEU A 27 -5.55 17.04 -17.17
CA LEU A 27 -5.10 16.68 -15.81
C LEU A 27 -5.82 15.44 -15.29
N ARG A 28 -7.15 15.36 -15.46
CA ARG A 28 -7.94 14.16 -15.06
C ARG A 28 -7.49 12.90 -15.79
N LYS A 29 -7.22 13.00 -17.09
CA LYS A 29 -6.70 11.89 -17.89
C LYS A 29 -5.33 11.44 -17.39
N LEU A 30 -4.43 12.39 -17.11
CA LEU A 30 -3.10 12.10 -16.58
C LEU A 30 -3.18 11.40 -15.22
N ILE A 31 -4.01 11.89 -14.30
CA ILE A 31 -4.23 11.24 -13.00
C ILE A 31 -4.72 9.80 -13.19
N ASN A 32 -5.70 9.58 -14.07
CA ASN A 32 -6.22 8.25 -14.33
C ASN A 32 -5.15 7.33 -14.96
N GLU A 33 -4.36 7.84 -15.89
CA GLU A 33 -3.29 7.08 -16.56
C GLU A 33 -2.20 6.63 -15.57
N LEU A 34 -1.77 7.53 -14.68
CA LEU A 34 -0.68 7.26 -13.74
C LEU A 34 -1.16 6.53 -12.48
N MET A 35 -2.28 6.94 -11.88
CA MET A 35 -2.70 6.43 -10.56
C MET A 35 -3.48 5.12 -10.64
N LYS A 36 -4.19 4.85 -11.73
CA LYS A 36 -4.95 3.59 -11.89
C LYS A 36 -4.07 2.34 -11.89
N PRO A 37 -2.97 2.25 -12.65
CA PRO A 37 -2.09 1.07 -12.57
C PRO A 37 -1.47 0.92 -11.18
N ARG A 38 -1.14 2.02 -10.51
CA ARG A 38 -0.59 2.03 -9.14
C ARG A 38 -1.58 1.46 -8.14
N GLN A 39 -2.84 1.90 -8.17
CA GLN A 39 -3.93 1.31 -7.37
C GLN A 39 -4.02 -0.21 -7.57
N GLY A 40 -3.94 -0.68 -8.81
CA GLY A 40 -3.96 -2.11 -9.14
C GLY A 40 -2.80 -2.88 -8.49
N GLN A 41 -1.57 -2.37 -8.59
CA GLN A 41 -0.38 -2.99 -7.98
C GLN A 41 -0.50 -3.04 -6.45
N LEU A 42 -0.90 -1.94 -5.81
CA LEU A 42 -1.08 -1.89 -4.36
C LEU A 42 -2.15 -2.89 -3.90
N LEU A 43 -3.27 -2.99 -4.63
CA LEU A 43 -4.32 -3.96 -4.33
C LEU A 43 -3.83 -5.40 -4.45
N GLN A 44 -2.99 -5.71 -5.44
CA GLN A 44 -2.39 -7.04 -5.57
C GLN A 44 -1.49 -7.39 -4.39
N ILE A 45 -0.65 -6.45 -3.94
CA ILE A 45 0.20 -6.63 -2.74
C ILE A 45 -0.67 -6.91 -1.51
N LEU A 46 -1.75 -6.14 -1.33
CA LEU A 46 -2.67 -6.31 -0.20
C LEU A 46 -3.41 -7.66 -0.21
N LYS A 47 -3.64 -8.25 -1.39
CA LYS A 47 -4.21 -9.61 -1.52
C LYS A 47 -3.29 -10.72 -1.00
N THR A 48 -2.01 -10.43 -0.77
CA THR A 48 -1.05 -11.38 -0.20
C THR A 48 -1.39 -11.70 1.25
N ARG A 49 -1.28 -12.98 1.63
CA ARG A 49 -1.45 -13.47 2.99
C ARG A 49 -0.25 -14.29 3.40
N MET A 50 0.12 -14.21 4.68
CA MET A 50 1.11 -15.08 5.28
C MET A 50 0.38 -16.22 5.99
N ILE A 51 0.76 -17.47 5.69
CA ILE A 51 0.11 -18.69 6.19
C ILE A 51 1.19 -19.63 6.71
N ALA A 52 0.92 -20.33 7.81
CA ALA A 52 1.81 -21.37 8.30
C ALA A 52 1.86 -22.52 7.27
N ALA A 53 3.04 -22.80 6.74
CA ALA A 53 3.32 -23.98 5.95
C ALA A 53 3.24 -25.20 6.86
N THR A 54 2.10 -25.87 6.85
CA THR A 54 1.95 -27.19 7.46
C THR A 54 2.69 -28.20 6.60
N ARG A 55 3.88 -28.61 7.03
CA ARG A 55 4.57 -29.79 6.49
C ARG A 55 3.94 -31.03 7.11
N ASP A 56 2.79 -31.47 6.58
CA ASP A 56 2.14 -32.69 7.07
C ASP A 56 2.89 -33.99 6.69
N ASP A 57 3.91 -33.95 5.82
CA ASP A 57 4.50 -35.15 5.19
C ASP A 57 5.97 -35.46 5.51
N TYR A 58 6.67 -34.74 6.41
CA TYR A 58 8.08 -35.02 6.72
C TYR A 58 8.29 -35.55 8.15
N GLN A 59 8.16 -36.88 8.31
CA GLN A 59 8.67 -37.64 9.45
C GLN A 59 10.17 -37.97 9.26
N ASP A 60 11.03 -36.96 9.16
CA ASP A 60 12.47 -37.19 9.19
C ASP A 60 13.02 -36.51 10.45
N ASP A 61 13.53 -37.31 11.39
CA ASP A 61 14.12 -36.83 12.65
C ASP A 61 15.34 -35.90 12.42
N ASN A 62 15.86 -35.86 11.19
CA ASN A 62 16.92 -34.94 10.75
C ASN A 62 16.41 -33.66 10.05
N GLN A 63 15.10 -33.51 9.82
CA GLN A 63 14.52 -32.30 9.25
C GLN A 63 13.86 -31.45 10.33
N ASP A 64 14.20 -30.17 10.27
CA ASP A 64 13.75 -29.11 11.17
C ASP A 64 12.21 -29.12 11.27
N TRP A 65 11.68 -29.54 12.41
CA TRP A 65 10.25 -29.78 12.69
C TRP A 65 9.44 -28.48 12.85
N TRP A 66 10.05 -27.32 12.58
CA TRP A 66 9.45 -26.04 12.88
C TRP A 66 8.58 -25.55 11.72
N PRO A 67 7.34 -25.08 11.97
CA PRO A 67 6.45 -24.63 10.90
C PRO A 67 7.06 -23.45 10.16
N ASP A 68 7.23 -23.58 8.85
CA ASP A 68 7.61 -22.49 7.97
C ASP A 68 6.39 -21.59 7.71
N TYR A 69 6.60 -20.36 7.25
CA TYR A 69 5.51 -19.51 6.77
C TYR A 69 5.68 -19.31 5.27
N GLU A 70 4.60 -19.45 4.54
CA GLU A 70 4.53 -19.20 3.11
C GLU A 70 3.62 -18.01 2.84
N LEU A 71 3.96 -17.24 1.82
CA LEU A 71 3.08 -16.20 1.30
C LEU A 71 2.17 -16.81 0.23
N LEU A 72 0.86 -16.71 0.46
CA LEU A 72 -0.17 -17.16 -0.46
C LEU A 72 -0.90 -15.95 -1.03
N THR A 73 -0.93 -15.87 -2.36
CA THR A 73 -1.74 -14.95 -3.14
C THR A 73 -2.68 -15.77 -4.02
N SER A 74 -3.95 -15.36 -4.15
CA SER A 74 -4.99 -16.13 -4.87
C SER A 74 -4.67 -16.39 -6.34
N ASP A 75 -3.80 -15.58 -6.96
CA ASP A 75 -3.49 -15.65 -8.39
C ASP A 75 -1.98 -15.52 -8.71
N TRP A 76 -1.12 -15.36 -7.69
CA TRP A 76 0.32 -15.12 -7.84
C TRP A 76 1.12 -16.14 -7.03
N ARG A 77 1.25 -17.37 -7.54
CA ARG A 77 2.06 -18.42 -6.88
C ARG A 77 3.58 -18.10 -6.79
N ALA A 78 4.01 -16.93 -7.24
CA ALA A 78 5.42 -16.60 -7.46
C ALA A 78 6.09 -15.77 -6.36
N ILE A 79 5.37 -15.29 -5.33
CA ILE A 79 6.02 -14.71 -4.15
C ILE A 79 6.03 -15.77 -3.06
N THR A 80 7.09 -16.58 -3.04
CA THR A 80 7.24 -17.70 -2.11
C THR A 80 7.79 -17.26 -0.74
N ASP A 81 8.31 -16.03 -0.62
CA ASP A 81 8.92 -15.53 0.61
C ASP A 81 8.76 -14.00 0.81
N MET A 82 9.07 -13.54 2.02
CA MET A 82 9.02 -12.13 2.43
C MET A 82 9.97 -11.22 1.64
N ASN A 83 11.06 -11.77 1.10
CA ASN A 83 11.99 -11.01 0.28
C ASN A 83 11.33 -10.59 -1.04
N GLY A 84 10.65 -11.52 -1.70
CA GLY A 84 9.86 -11.23 -2.91
C GLY A 84 8.77 -10.18 -2.65
N LEU A 85 8.07 -10.25 -1.52
CA LEU A 85 7.03 -9.27 -1.18
C LEU A 85 7.60 -7.85 -0.99
N LEU A 86 8.73 -7.72 -0.30
CA LEU A 86 9.40 -6.44 -0.08
C LEU A 86 9.90 -5.83 -1.40
N VAL A 87 10.44 -6.66 -2.31
CA VAL A 87 10.84 -6.22 -3.65
C VAL A 87 9.64 -5.77 -4.46
N CYS A 88 8.56 -6.56 -4.51
CA CYS A 88 7.33 -6.17 -5.21
C CYS A 88 6.73 -4.87 -4.67
N ALA A 89 6.76 -4.67 -3.36
CA ALA A 89 6.32 -3.42 -2.75
C ALA A 89 7.21 -2.25 -3.16
N GLN A 90 8.54 -2.41 -3.14
CA GLN A 90 9.47 -1.38 -3.57
C GLN A 90 9.26 -1.01 -5.06
N ASP A 91 9.06 -1.99 -5.92
CA ASP A 91 8.78 -1.78 -7.35
C ASP A 91 7.47 -1.03 -7.57
N ALA A 92 6.41 -1.34 -6.82
CA ALA A 92 5.13 -0.62 -6.91
C ALA A 92 5.25 0.87 -6.53
N LEU A 93 6.17 1.19 -5.61
CA LEU A 93 6.44 2.56 -5.16
C LEU A 93 7.39 3.32 -6.09
N LYS A 94 8.19 2.61 -6.88
CA LYS A 94 9.18 3.20 -7.76
C LYS A 94 8.52 4.06 -8.84
N GLY A 95 9.00 5.30 -8.98
CA GLY A 95 8.49 6.27 -9.95
C GLY A 95 7.18 6.95 -9.54
N LEU A 96 6.52 6.51 -8.46
CA LEU A 96 5.31 7.18 -7.98
C LEU A 96 5.57 8.63 -7.51
N PRO A 97 6.72 8.99 -6.89
CA PRO A 97 7.02 10.39 -6.62
C PRO A 97 7.14 11.23 -7.90
N ASP A 98 7.74 10.69 -8.96
CA ASP A 98 7.86 11.37 -10.24
C ASP A 98 6.48 11.52 -10.92
N ASP A 99 5.64 10.50 -10.82
CA ASP A 99 4.25 10.52 -11.30
C ASP A 99 3.43 11.63 -10.60
N LEU A 100 3.58 11.75 -9.27
CA LEU A 100 2.92 12.79 -8.45
C LEU A 100 3.41 14.19 -8.81
N LYS A 101 4.71 14.35 -9.01
CA LYS A 101 5.31 15.60 -9.45
C LYS A 101 4.77 16.03 -10.82
N ALA A 102 4.67 15.11 -11.77
CA ALA A 102 4.10 15.39 -13.09
C ALA A 102 2.62 15.83 -13.00
N ILE A 103 1.84 15.22 -12.10
CA ILE A 103 0.47 15.65 -11.80
C ILE A 103 0.48 17.08 -11.21
N GLY A 104 1.40 17.38 -10.29
CA GLY A 104 1.55 18.71 -9.69
C GLY A 104 1.87 19.80 -10.72
N GLU A 105 2.82 19.55 -11.63
CA GLU A 105 3.18 20.47 -12.71
C GLU A 105 2.00 20.75 -13.66
N ASN A 106 1.21 19.72 -13.99
CA ASN A 106 0.03 19.87 -14.83
C ASN A 106 -1.12 20.58 -14.08
N PHE A 107 -1.28 20.33 -12.78
CA PHE A 107 -2.20 21.07 -11.94
C PHE A 107 -1.87 22.57 -11.91
N ASP A 108 -0.60 22.93 -11.74
CA ASP A 108 -0.13 24.31 -11.79
C ASP A 108 -0.48 24.98 -13.12
N TYR A 109 -0.25 24.28 -14.23
CA TYR A 109 -0.61 24.74 -15.56
C TYR A 109 -2.13 24.95 -15.71
N ALA A 110 -2.93 23.92 -15.45
CA ALA A 110 -4.39 23.98 -15.57
C ALA A 110 -4.99 25.08 -14.68
N TYR A 111 -4.47 25.25 -13.48
CA TYR A 111 -4.89 26.30 -12.57
C TYR A 111 -4.52 27.71 -13.06
N SER A 112 -3.34 27.87 -13.69
CA SER A 112 -2.91 29.15 -14.25
C SER A 112 -3.78 29.63 -15.43
N VAL A 113 -4.30 28.70 -16.24
CA VAL A 113 -5.15 29.00 -17.41
C VAL A 113 -6.60 29.30 -17.00
N THR A 114 -7.09 28.63 -15.96
CA THR A 114 -8.46 28.77 -15.45
C THR A 114 -8.68 30.06 -14.65
N LYS A 115 -7.66 30.60 -13.97
CA LYS A 115 -7.79 31.85 -13.22
C LYS A 115 -7.31 33.07 -14.01
N PRO A 116 -8.07 34.20 -14.01
CA PRO A 116 -7.59 35.44 -14.61
C PRO A 116 -6.26 35.91 -13.98
N ILE A 117 -5.32 36.32 -14.82
CA ILE A 117 -4.00 36.89 -14.45
C ILE A 117 -4.12 38.04 -13.44
N THR A 118 -5.27 38.72 -13.39
CA THR A 118 -5.56 39.83 -12.46
C THR A 118 -5.81 39.37 -11.01
N ILE A 119 -6.01 38.08 -10.75
CA ILE A 119 -6.16 37.51 -9.40
C ILE A 119 -4.87 36.76 -9.05
N ARG A 120 -3.77 37.49 -8.87
CA ARG A 120 -2.41 36.96 -8.56
C ARG A 120 -2.29 36.24 -7.20
N LYS A 121 -3.38 36.05 -6.46
CA LYS A 121 -3.36 35.38 -5.15
C LYS A 121 -3.83 33.95 -5.32
N LYS A 122 -2.90 33.00 -5.23
CA LYS A 122 -3.18 31.57 -5.03
C LYS A 122 -4.22 31.44 -3.91
N THR A 123 -5.33 30.74 -4.17
CA THR A 123 -6.36 30.54 -3.14
C THR A 123 -5.91 29.46 -2.17
N LYS A 124 -6.44 29.46 -0.94
CA LYS A 124 -6.20 28.40 0.07
C LYS A 124 -6.32 26.99 -0.53
N ASN A 125 -7.34 26.78 -1.36
CA ASN A 125 -7.62 25.53 -2.06
C ASN A 125 -6.47 25.03 -2.96
N TYR A 126 -5.73 25.94 -3.60
CA TYR A 126 -4.59 25.56 -4.43
C TYR A 126 -3.42 25.10 -3.56
N PHE A 127 -3.12 25.84 -2.49
CA PHE A 127 -2.06 25.46 -1.56
C PHE A 127 -2.32 24.10 -0.92
N LEU A 128 -3.56 23.82 -0.53
CA LEU A 128 -3.93 22.53 0.04
C LEU A 128 -3.70 21.35 -0.93
N VAL A 129 -3.90 21.56 -2.24
CA VAL A 129 -3.66 20.49 -3.24
C VAL A 129 -2.17 20.26 -3.42
N VAL A 130 -1.37 21.33 -3.49
CA VAL A 130 0.10 21.22 -3.60
C VAL A 130 0.69 20.56 -2.35
N GLU A 131 0.30 21.01 -1.16
CA GLU A 131 0.73 20.40 0.11
C GLU A 131 0.37 18.91 0.16
N LEU A 132 -0.81 18.52 -0.32
CA LEU A 132 -1.21 17.10 -0.38
C LEU A 132 -0.34 16.28 -1.33
N ILE A 133 0.05 16.84 -2.49
CA ILE A 133 0.95 16.16 -3.43
C ILE A 133 2.32 15.96 -2.79
N GLU A 134 2.87 17.00 -2.16
CA GLU A 134 4.14 16.96 -1.42
C GLU A 134 4.09 15.92 -0.28
N ASP A 135 3.03 15.92 0.52
CA ASP A 135 2.83 14.94 1.59
C ASP A 135 2.81 13.49 1.07
N MET A 136 2.17 13.27 -0.09
CA MET A 136 2.14 11.95 -0.72
C MET A 136 3.50 11.54 -1.26
N GLU A 137 4.24 12.45 -1.91
CA GLU A 137 5.61 12.21 -2.38
C GLU A 137 6.54 11.80 -1.23
N ASP A 138 6.48 12.55 -0.12
CA ASP A 138 7.24 12.27 1.10
C ASP A 138 6.84 10.92 1.69
N PHE A 139 5.54 10.63 1.79
CA PHE A 139 5.06 9.34 2.31
C PHE A 139 5.63 8.17 1.49
N VAL A 140 5.54 8.26 0.16
CA VAL A 140 6.00 7.21 -0.76
C VAL A 140 7.51 7.04 -0.68
N THR A 141 8.26 8.14 -0.62
CA THR A 141 9.72 8.13 -0.48
C THR A 141 10.14 7.46 0.83
N HIS A 142 9.50 7.80 1.94
CA HIS A 142 9.78 7.18 3.23
C HIS A 142 9.42 5.70 3.27
N LEU A 143 8.30 5.31 2.67
CA LEU A 143 7.91 3.90 2.57
C LEU A 143 8.90 3.11 1.71
N SER A 144 9.36 3.65 0.59
CA SER A 144 10.37 2.99 -0.26
C SER A 144 11.69 2.78 0.50
N ARG A 145 12.17 3.82 1.22
CA ARG A 145 13.36 3.72 2.08
C ARG A 145 13.22 2.66 3.18
N LEU A 146 12.03 2.57 3.79
CA LEU A 146 11.73 1.54 4.78
C LEU A 146 11.80 0.13 4.17
N CYS A 147 11.29 -0.06 2.95
CA CYS A 147 11.38 -1.34 2.25
C CYS A 147 12.84 -1.74 2.01
N SER A 148 13.69 -0.82 1.51
CA SER A 148 15.12 -1.07 1.34
C SER A 148 15.80 -1.48 2.65
N LYS A 149 15.54 -0.72 3.72
CA LYS A 149 16.10 -1.01 5.04
C LYS A 149 15.70 -2.40 5.54
N ASN A 150 14.42 -2.76 5.38
CA ASN A 150 13.93 -4.06 5.81
C ASN A 150 14.50 -5.22 4.98
N LEU A 151 14.77 -5.01 3.68
CA LEU A 151 15.45 -5.99 2.83
C LEU A 151 16.86 -6.29 3.35
N ASP A 152 17.63 -5.24 3.66
CA ASP A 152 18.99 -5.37 4.17
C ASP A 152 19.00 -6.06 5.55
N GLU A 153 18.18 -5.60 6.50
CA GLU A 153 18.09 -6.19 7.85
C GLU A 153 17.66 -7.67 7.80
N ARG A 154 16.71 -8.01 6.93
CA ARG A 154 16.27 -9.40 6.76
C ARG A 154 17.40 -10.27 6.24
N ARG A 155 18.17 -9.77 5.26
CA ARG A 155 19.31 -10.49 4.68
C ARG A 155 20.35 -10.81 5.76
N ASP A 156 20.71 -9.83 6.58
CA ASP A 156 21.69 -10.03 7.66
C ASP A 156 21.21 -11.09 8.68
N LEU A 157 19.93 -11.03 9.07
CA LEU A 157 19.34 -12.02 9.98
C LEU A 157 19.31 -13.43 9.36
N TYR A 158 18.96 -13.52 8.08
CA TYR A 158 18.91 -14.79 7.36
C TYR A 158 20.29 -15.42 7.19
N ASP A 159 21.28 -14.61 6.80
CA ASP A 159 22.67 -15.06 6.63
C ASP A 159 23.24 -15.55 7.97
N LEU A 160 23.00 -14.81 9.06
CA LEU A 160 23.40 -15.23 10.41
C LEU A 160 22.75 -16.57 10.80
N ALA A 161 21.43 -16.70 10.66
CA ALA A 161 20.70 -17.93 11.00
C ALA A 161 21.14 -19.14 10.16
N SER A 162 21.54 -18.89 8.91
CA SER A 162 22.05 -19.93 8.00
C SER A 162 23.44 -20.42 8.41
N ILE A 163 24.30 -19.52 8.90
CA ILE A 163 25.65 -19.84 9.38
C ILE A 163 25.61 -20.56 10.73
N THR A 164 24.90 -19.99 11.71
CA THR A 164 24.89 -20.52 13.08
C THR A 164 24.07 -21.80 13.19
N LYS A 165 23.03 -21.93 12.35
CA LYS A 165 21.99 -22.96 12.47
C LYS A 165 21.33 -22.98 13.85
N ASP A 166 21.44 -21.88 14.60
CA ASP A 166 20.86 -21.72 15.92
C ASP A 166 19.35 -21.49 15.81
N THR A 167 18.58 -22.17 16.67
CA THR A 167 17.12 -22.02 16.69
C THR A 167 16.70 -20.60 17.06
N GLY A 168 17.43 -19.93 17.96
CA GLY A 168 17.14 -18.55 18.36
C GLY A 168 17.29 -17.55 17.21
N ASP A 169 18.33 -17.69 16.39
CA ASP A 169 18.52 -16.82 15.22
C ASP A 169 17.43 -17.05 14.15
N ARG A 170 16.99 -18.29 13.94
CA ARG A 170 15.84 -18.58 13.05
C ARG A 170 14.53 -17.96 13.56
N ILE A 171 14.30 -17.98 14.87
CA ILE A 171 13.13 -17.34 15.49
C ILE A 171 13.16 -15.82 15.25
N LYS A 172 14.34 -15.17 15.31
CA LYS A 172 14.46 -13.73 15.02
C LYS A 172 14.03 -13.39 13.59
N VAL A 173 14.44 -14.19 12.60
CA VAL A 173 14.01 -13.99 11.19
C VAL A 173 12.48 -14.07 11.07
N LYS A 174 11.84 -15.04 11.74
CA LYS A 174 10.38 -15.20 11.68
C LYS A 174 9.65 -14.02 12.34
N ILE A 175 10.04 -13.64 13.56
CA ILE A 175 9.45 -12.47 14.25
C ILE A 175 9.61 -11.19 13.40
N PHE A 176 10.78 -11.03 12.76
CA PHE A 176 11.02 -9.93 11.84
C PHE A 176 10.07 -9.96 10.64
N ASP A 177 9.93 -11.11 10.00
CA ASP A 177 9.06 -11.32 8.83
C ASP A 177 7.59 -11.02 9.17
N GLU A 178 7.06 -11.55 10.28
CA GLU A 178 5.67 -11.30 10.70
C GLU A 178 5.41 -9.82 10.99
N ARG A 179 6.30 -9.18 11.76
CA ARG A 179 6.19 -7.75 12.11
C ARG A 179 6.25 -6.87 10.86
N THR A 180 7.20 -7.16 9.97
CA THR A 180 7.40 -6.42 8.72
C THR A 180 6.20 -6.58 7.80
N PHE A 181 5.66 -7.79 7.68
CA PHE A 181 4.46 -8.06 6.89
C PHE A 181 3.27 -7.20 7.34
N VAL A 182 2.95 -7.20 8.63
CA VAL A 182 1.84 -6.41 9.19
C VAL A 182 2.06 -4.91 8.97
N GLN A 183 3.28 -4.43 9.20
CA GLN A 183 3.62 -3.02 9.00
C GLN A 183 3.49 -2.61 7.53
N LEU A 184 3.98 -3.44 6.61
CA LEU A 184 3.91 -3.20 5.17
C LEU A 184 2.46 -3.13 4.69
N GLN A 185 1.64 -4.11 5.07
CA GLN A 185 0.22 -4.18 4.74
C GLN A 185 -0.53 -2.91 5.18
N SER A 186 -0.29 -2.44 6.41
CA SER A 186 -0.89 -1.21 6.93
C SER A 186 -0.48 0.04 6.15
N ARG A 187 0.80 0.16 5.77
CA ARG A 187 1.31 1.31 5.01
C ARG A 187 0.82 1.32 3.56
N ILE A 188 0.77 0.15 2.91
CA ILE A 188 0.26 0.00 1.55
C ILE A 188 -1.25 0.33 1.51
N GLU A 189 -2.02 -0.12 2.51
CA GLU A 189 -3.44 0.22 2.61
C GLU A 189 -3.64 1.73 2.81
N SER A 190 -2.83 2.36 3.67
CA SER A 190 -2.85 3.81 3.85
C SER A 190 -2.56 4.56 2.53
N LEU A 191 -1.51 4.16 1.79
CA LEU A 191 -1.17 4.76 0.50
C LEU A 191 -2.30 4.61 -0.52
N ARG A 192 -2.89 3.41 -0.59
CA ARG A 192 -4.01 3.14 -1.49
C ARG A 192 -5.20 4.05 -1.19
N ASN A 193 -5.53 4.25 0.09
CA ASN A 193 -6.59 5.17 0.50
C ASN A 193 -6.24 6.62 0.15
N TYR A 194 -4.99 7.06 0.39
CA TYR A 194 -4.53 8.39 -0.03
C TYR A 194 -4.72 8.63 -1.53
N ILE A 195 -4.28 7.70 -2.38
CA ILE A 195 -4.41 7.83 -3.84
C ILE A 195 -5.89 7.89 -4.25
N ARG A 196 -6.75 7.09 -3.62
CA ARG A 196 -8.19 7.10 -3.93
C ARG A 196 -8.83 8.44 -3.56
N ASP A 197 -8.55 8.91 -2.34
CA ASP A 197 -9.12 10.15 -1.82
C ASP A 197 -8.60 11.37 -2.60
N PHE A 198 -7.30 11.36 -2.96
CA PHE A 198 -6.70 12.33 -3.87
C PHE A 198 -7.39 12.33 -5.23
N SER A 199 -7.55 11.16 -5.87
CA SER A 199 -8.18 11.06 -7.20
C SER A 199 -9.63 11.55 -7.19
N ALA A 200 -10.34 11.31 -6.08
CA ALA A 200 -11.70 11.84 -5.87
C ALA A 200 -11.76 13.38 -5.74
N LEU A 201 -10.65 14.07 -5.43
CA LEU A 201 -10.59 15.54 -5.52
C LEU A 201 -10.81 16.04 -6.95
N PHE A 202 -10.47 15.22 -7.94
CA PHE A 202 -10.49 15.55 -9.37
C PHE A 202 -11.66 14.88 -10.11
N ASP A 203 -12.63 14.29 -9.39
CA ASP A 203 -13.71 13.43 -9.93
C ASP A 203 -13.19 12.20 -10.70
N VAL A 204 -11.98 11.72 -10.36
CA VAL A 204 -11.40 10.50 -10.93
C VAL A 204 -11.67 9.33 -9.98
N HIS A 205 -12.67 8.51 -10.31
CA HIS A 205 -13.00 7.30 -9.56
C HIS A 205 -12.22 6.10 -10.10
N LEU A 206 -11.23 5.65 -9.33
CA LEU A 206 -10.34 4.54 -9.70
C LEU A 206 -10.88 3.15 -9.31
N GLU A 207 -12.09 3.07 -8.74
CA GLU A 207 -12.60 1.83 -8.17
C GLU A 207 -12.79 0.71 -9.21
N SER A 208 -12.32 -0.49 -8.88
CA SER A 208 -12.51 -1.70 -9.68
C SER A 208 -13.53 -2.65 -9.04
N LYS A 209 -14.23 -3.47 -9.85
CA LYS A 209 -15.21 -4.46 -9.33
C LYS A 209 -14.61 -5.45 -8.33
N GLU A 210 -13.32 -5.74 -8.44
CA GLU A 210 -12.59 -6.66 -7.55
C GLU A 210 -12.33 -6.08 -6.16
N GLU A 211 -12.36 -4.76 -6.05
CA GLU A 211 -12.04 -4.00 -4.84
C GLU A 211 -13.14 -4.12 -3.78
N ALA A 212 -14.39 -4.24 -4.20
CA ALA A 212 -15.53 -4.49 -3.32
C ALA A 212 -15.47 -5.84 -2.60
N ALA A 213 -14.71 -6.81 -3.15
CA ALA A 213 -14.53 -8.13 -2.58
C ALA A 213 -13.32 -8.23 -1.64
N PHE A 214 -12.41 -7.24 -1.68
CA PHE A 214 -11.19 -7.27 -0.90
C PHE A 214 -11.45 -6.86 0.56
N LYS A 215 -11.17 -7.77 1.51
CA LYS A 215 -11.26 -7.49 2.95
C LYS A 215 -9.86 -7.24 3.52
N PRO A 216 -9.64 -6.13 4.23
CA PRO A 216 -8.35 -5.83 4.85
C PRO A 216 -7.87 -6.93 5.79
N LEU A 217 -6.55 -7.08 5.89
CA LEU A 217 -5.89 -8.17 6.63
C LEU A 217 -6.22 -8.17 8.14
N TYR A 218 -6.41 -6.99 8.74
CA TYR A 218 -6.82 -6.87 10.15
C TYR A 218 -8.23 -7.41 10.43
N MET A 219 -9.09 -7.54 9.41
CA MET A 219 -10.42 -8.14 9.54
C MET A 219 -10.42 -9.66 9.35
N LEU A 220 -9.28 -10.24 8.94
CA LEU A 220 -9.12 -11.67 8.69
C LEU A 220 -8.34 -12.38 9.80
N ALA A 221 -7.63 -11.63 10.65
CA ALA A 221 -7.13 -12.13 11.92
C ALA A 221 -8.33 -12.41 12.83
N LYS A 222 -8.79 -13.66 12.88
CA LYS A 222 -9.71 -14.08 13.95
C LYS A 222 -8.98 -13.87 15.28
N PRO A 223 -9.60 -13.23 16.29
CA PRO A 223 -9.10 -13.31 17.65
C PRO A 223 -8.93 -14.79 17.98
N GLN A 224 -7.73 -15.21 18.41
CA GLN A 224 -7.59 -16.52 19.02
C GLN A 224 -8.55 -16.54 20.22
N GLU A 225 -9.59 -17.35 20.15
CA GLU A 225 -10.47 -17.56 21.29
C GLU A 225 -9.61 -18.03 22.47
N PRO A 226 -9.83 -17.52 23.69
CA PRO A 226 -9.06 -17.94 24.84
C PRO A 226 -9.20 -19.45 25.01
N VAL A 227 -8.07 -20.15 24.99
CA VAL A 227 -7.98 -21.58 25.28
C VAL A 227 -8.65 -21.78 26.63
N ALA A 228 -9.78 -22.48 26.65
CA ALA A 228 -10.46 -22.84 27.88
C ALA A 228 -9.49 -23.68 28.71
N ILE A 229 -9.01 -23.11 29.81
CA ILE A 229 -8.29 -23.86 30.84
C ILE A 229 -9.31 -24.87 31.37
N ALA A 230 -9.13 -26.12 30.98
CA ALA A 230 -9.88 -27.22 31.57
C ALA A 230 -9.38 -27.42 33.00
N ASP A 231 -9.99 -26.67 33.93
CA ASP A 231 -10.01 -27.03 35.33
C ASP A 231 -10.70 -28.38 35.48
N LYS A 232 -9.90 -29.43 35.71
CA LYS A 232 -10.36 -30.62 36.43
C LYS A 232 -9.38 -30.96 37.52
N VAL A 233 -9.57 -30.28 38.65
CA VAL A 233 -9.18 -30.77 39.96
C VAL A 233 -10.22 -31.78 40.47
N ARG A 234 -9.72 -32.90 41.02
CA ARG A 234 -10.35 -33.87 41.93
C ARG A 234 -11.44 -34.79 41.38
N THR A 235 -11.12 -36.08 41.37
CA THR A 235 -11.46 -36.99 42.50
C THR A 235 -10.36 -38.03 42.67
#